data_AF-A0A821K718-F1
#
_entry.id   AF-A0A821K718-F1
#
_cell.length_a   1.000
_cell.length_b   1.000
_cell.length_c   1.000
_cell.angle_alpha   90.00
_cell.angle_beta   90.00
_cell.angle_gamma   90.00
#
_symmetry.space_group_name_H-M   'P 1'
#
loop_
_entity.id
_entity.type
_entity.pdbx_description
1 polymer ?
#
loop_
_entity_poly.entity_id
_entity_poly.type
_entity_poly.pdbx_seq_one_letter_code
_entity_poly.pdbx_strand_id
1 'polypeptide(L)'
;MLETKMNDILCEQLYITQLHREQQGSMPTKFQIFRGQGLSMEDFEKMKITKGGLMSFNNFLSTSRDREMSFKNFARPATNNPNSVGILFVMTIDTAICIKSSTPFAEVSK
;
A
#
# COMPACT_ATOMS: atom_id res chain seq x y z
N MET A 1 -20.31 -7.81 15.67
CA MET A 1 -19.89 -7.46 14.29
C MET A 1 -18.85 -6.34 14.27
N LEU A 2 -18.99 -5.26 15.05
CA LEU A 2 -17.94 -4.22 15.18
C LEU A 2 -16.73 -4.70 16.01
N GLU A 3 -16.96 -5.37 17.13
CA GLU A 3 -15.89 -5.95 17.96
C GLU A 3 -15.07 -7.02 17.21
N THR A 4 -15.74 -7.86 16.42
CA THR A 4 -15.07 -8.88 15.59
C THR A 4 -14.14 -8.23 14.57
N LYS A 5 -14.62 -7.22 13.83
CA LYS A 5 -13.80 -6.46 12.86
C LYS A 5 -12.63 -5.71 13.52
N MET A 6 -12.83 -5.20 14.74
CA MET A 6 -11.78 -4.53 15.50
C MET A 6 -10.69 -5.50 15.97
N ASN A 7 -11.08 -6.69 16.43
CA ASN A 7 -10.15 -7.75 16.80
C ASN A 7 -9.36 -8.28 15.60
N ASP A 8 -10.00 -8.42 14.44
CA ASP A 8 -9.33 -8.84 13.20
C ASP A 8 -8.23 -7.82 12.79
N ILE A 9 -8.54 -6.51 12.82
CA ILE A 9 -7.58 -5.44 12.54
C ILE A 9 -6.41 -5.46 13.53
N LEU A 10 -6.68 -5.66 14.83
CA LEU A 10 -5.65 -5.73 15.86
C LEU A 10 -4.72 -6.94 15.66
N CYS A 11 -5.26 -8.10 15.29
CA CYS A 11 -4.48 -9.30 14.97
C CYS A 11 -3.56 -9.08 13.76
N GLU A 12 -4.05 -8.42 12.70
CA GLU A 12 -3.24 -8.09 11.52
C GLU A 12 -2.08 -7.14 11.87
N GLN A 13 -2.31 -6.13 12.72
CA GLN A 13 -1.26 -5.22 13.18
C GLN A 13 -0.15 -5.95 13.95
N LEU A 14 -0.55 -6.86 14.86
CA LEU A 14 0.40 -7.64 15.65
C LEU A 14 1.24 -8.54 14.74
N TYR A 15 0.62 -9.19 13.75
CA TYR A 15 1.29 -10.07 12.81
C TYR A 15 2.30 -9.31 11.92
N ILE A 16 1.89 -8.17 11.33
CA ILE A 16 2.80 -7.34 10.52
C ILE A 16 3.98 -6.85 11.36
N THR A 17 3.74 -6.45 12.60
CA THR A 17 4.80 -5.99 13.52
C THR A 17 5.78 -7.11 13.87
N GLN A 18 5.27 -8.33 14.05
CA GLN A 18 6.13 -9.51 14.27
C GLN A 18 7.02 -9.78 13.05
N LEU A 19 6.42 -9.93 11.87
CA LEU A 19 7.17 -10.16 10.63
C LEU A 19 8.17 -9.04 10.33
N HIS A 20 7.79 -7.78 10.59
CA HIS A 20 8.69 -6.64 10.43
C HIS A 20 9.96 -6.81 11.25
N ARG A 21 9.85 -7.22 12.52
CA ARG A 21 11.02 -7.47 13.39
C ARG A 21 11.88 -8.62 12.88
N GLU A 22 11.26 -9.69 12.41
CA GLU A 22 11.97 -10.85 11.85
C GLU A 22 12.73 -10.50 10.55
N GLN A 23 12.23 -9.55 9.77
CA GLN A 23 12.75 -9.17 8.45
C GLN A 23 13.64 -7.91 8.46
N GLN A 24 13.71 -7.17 9.57
CA GLN A 24 14.39 -5.86 9.65
C GLN A 24 15.87 -5.87 9.18
N GLY A 25 16.56 -7.00 9.33
CA GLY A 25 17.97 -7.15 8.90
C GLY A 25 18.17 -7.68 7.47
N SER A 26 17.13 -8.18 6.82
CA SER A 26 17.21 -8.79 5.47
C SER A 26 16.67 -7.89 4.36
N MET A 27 16.01 -6.78 4.72
CA MET A 27 15.37 -5.90 3.76
C MET A 27 16.36 -4.92 3.11
N PRO A 28 16.25 -4.68 1.79
CA PRO A 28 17.05 -3.68 1.10
C PRO A 28 16.83 -2.28 1.69
N THR A 29 17.85 -1.42 1.67
CA THR A 29 17.74 -0.02 2.16
C THR A 29 16.70 0.78 1.37
N LYS A 30 16.64 0.55 0.05
CA LYS A 30 15.65 1.16 -0.83
C LYS A 30 15.14 0.14 -1.83
N PHE A 31 13.84 0.13 -2.06
CA PHE A 31 13.23 -0.74 -3.05
C PHE A 31 11.93 -0.14 -3.60
N GLN A 32 11.57 -0.54 -4.83
CA GLN A 32 10.32 -0.14 -5.44
C GLN A 32 9.23 -1.16 -5.17
N ILE A 33 8.03 -0.64 -4.92
CA ILE A 33 6.80 -1.42 -4.79
C ILE A 33 5.69 -0.75 -5.60
N PHE A 34 4.70 -1.55 -5.94
CA PHE A 34 3.61 -1.19 -6.82
C PHE A 34 2.28 -1.47 -6.13
N ARG A 35 1.30 -0.60 -6.38
CA ARG A 35 -0.08 -0.79 -5.95
C ARG A 35 -1.01 -0.34 -7.06
N GLY A 36 -1.82 -1.27 -7.56
CA GLY A 36 -2.93 -0.92 -8.45
C GLY A 36 -4.20 -0.68 -7.65
N GLN A 37 -5.00 0.29 -8.04
CA GLN A 37 -6.36 0.47 -7.54
C GLN A 37 -7.20 1.34 -8.48
N GLY A 38 -8.52 1.28 -8.31
CA GLY A 38 -9.41 2.31 -8.82
C GLY A 38 -9.41 3.55 -7.94
N LEU A 39 -9.60 4.70 -8.56
CA LEU A 39 -9.94 5.95 -7.89
C LEU A 39 -11.18 6.54 -8.55
N SER A 40 -12.00 7.23 -7.77
CA SER A 40 -13.05 8.07 -8.35
C SER A 40 -12.41 9.15 -9.22
N MET A 41 -13.14 9.59 -10.25
CA MET A 41 -12.67 10.71 -11.08
C MET A 41 -12.41 11.97 -10.23
N GLU A 42 -13.23 12.21 -9.21
CA GLU A 42 -13.07 13.34 -8.29
C GLU A 42 -11.74 13.27 -7.51
N ASP A 43 -11.43 12.11 -6.92
CA ASP A 43 -10.18 11.93 -6.19
C ASP A 43 -8.97 12.03 -7.12
N PHE A 44 -9.10 11.53 -8.34
CA PHE A 44 -8.06 11.66 -9.35
C PHE A 44 -7.78 13.12 -9.72
N GLU A 45 -8.82 13.93 -9.94
CA GLU A 45 -8.64 15.37 -10.22
C GLU A 45 -8.03 16.10 -9.02
N LYS A 46 -8.48 15.79 -7.78
CA LYS A 46 -7.85 16.34 -6.56
C LYS A 46 -6.36 16.01 -6.51
N MET A 47 -5.98 14.77 -6.82
CA MET A 47 -4.57 14.33 -6.85
C MET A 47 -3.73 15.06 -7.90
N LYS A 48 -4.30 15.42 -9.06
CA LYS A 48 -3.57 16.22 -10.06
C LYS A 48 -3.24 17.61 -9.55
N ILE A 49 -4.19 18.23 -8.85
CA ILE A 49 -4.04 19.59 -8.29
C ILE A 49 -3.04 19.59 -7.12
N THR A 50 -3.06 18.56 -6.29
CA THR A 50 -2.17 18.43 -5.10
C THR A 50 -0.84 17.75 -5.41
N LYS A 51 -0.42 17.72 -6.68
CA LYS A 51 0.85 17.12 -7.09
C LYS A 51 2.02 17.74 -6.33
N GLY A 52 2.88 16.88 -5.77
CA GLY A 52 3.99 17.29 -4.90
C GLY A 52 3.62 17.38 -3.42
N GLY A 53 2.33 17.29 -3.08
CA GLY A 53 1.84 17.14 -1.72
C GLY A 53 2.02 15.72 -1.17
N LEU A 54 1.65 15.55 0.10
CA LEU A 54 1.63 14.25 0.78
C LEU A 54 0.27 13.57 0.59
N MET A 55 0.29 12.24 0.54
CA MET A 55 -0.91 11.41 0.49
C MET A 55 -0.95 10.51 1.71
N SER A 56 -2.08 10.51 2.42
CA SER A 56 -2.33 9.62 3.55
C SER A 56 -3.34 8.55 3.17
N PHE A 57 -3.11 7.33 3.64
CA PHE A 57 -4.05 6.23 3.51
C PHE A 57 -4.58 5.87 4.90
N ASN A 58 -5.90 5.72 5.02
CA ASN A 58 -6.55 5.38 6.30
C ASN A 58 -6.63 3.87 6.55
N ASN A 59 -5.94 3.06 5.73
CA ASN A 59 -6.01 1.61 5.72
C ASN A 59 -4.61 1.01 5.49
N PHE A 60 -4.46 -0.29 5.74
CA PHE A 60 -3.23 -1.01 5.37
C PHE A 60 -2.95 -0.94 3.87
N LEU A 61 -1.67 -0.79 3.55
CA LEU A 61 -1.17 -0.80 2.19
C LEU A 61 -0.70 -2.21 1.81
N SER A 62 -1.57 -2.94 1.11
CA SER A 62 -1.15 -4.09 0.31
C SER A 62 -0.50 -3.62 -0.99
N THR A 63 0.70 -4.14 -1.26
CA THR A 63 1.58 -3.74 -2.38
C THR A 63 2.34 -4.97 -2.89
N SER A 64 2.93 -4.88 -4.08
CA SER A 64 3.74 -5.95 -4.69
C SER A 64 5.06 -5.41 -5.21
N ARG A 65 6.11 -6.25 -5.23
CA ARG A 65 7.33 -5.97 -6.00
C ARG A 65 7.15 -6.25 -7.50
N ASP A 66 6.13 -7.02 -7.86
CA ASP A 66 5.76 -7.28 -9.25
C ASP A 66 4.80 -6.20 -9.76
N ARG A 67 5.35 -5.32 -10.61
CA ARG A 67 4.60 -4.25 -11.28
C ARG A 67 3.41 -4.79 -12.07
N GLU A 68 3.60 -5.89 -12.77
CA GLU A 68 2.62 -6.44 -13.69
C GLU A 68 1.44 -7.06 -12.94
N MET A 69 1.71 -7.72 -11.82
CA MET A 69 0.68 -8.18 -10.90
C MET A 69 -0.19 -7.00 -10.41
N SER A 70 0.44 -5.92 -9.93
CA SER A 70 -0.31 -4.73 -9.48
C SER A 70 -1.13 -4.09 -10.60
N PHE A 71 -0.55 -4.00 -11.80
CA PHE A 71 -1.22 -3.40 -12.95
C PHE A 71 -2.38 -4.25 -13.45
N LYS A 72 -2.13 -5.51 -13.83
CA LYS A 72 -3.13 -6.39 -14.46
C LYS A 72 -4.28 -6.75 -13.54
N ASN A 73 -4.01 -6.96 -12.25
CA ASN A 73 -5.01 -7.51 -11.33
C ASN A 73 -5.76 -6.45 -10.53
N PHE A 74 -5.23 -5.22 -10.41
CA PHE A 74 -5.84 -4.20 -9.54
C PHE A 74 -6.04 -2.85 -10.20
N ALA A 75 -5.10 -2.35 -11.01
CA ALA A 75 -5.26 -1.07 -11.70
C ALA A 75 -6.14 -1.20 -12.95
N ARG A 76 -5.82 -2.13 -13.85
CA ARG A 76 -6.53 -2.32 -15.12
C ARG A 76 -8.00 -2.73 -14.92
N PRO A 77 -8.36 -3.67 -14.03
CA PRO A 77 -9.76 -4.06 -13.86
C PRO A 77 -10.64 -2.91 -13.34
N ALA A 78 -10.05 -1.94 -12.64
CA ALA A 78 -10.76 -0.78 -12.14
C ALA A 78 -11.29 0.15 -13.26
N THR A 79 -10.78 0.04 -14.49
CA THR A 79 -11.30 0.80 -15.65
C THR A 79 -12.63 0.25 -16.16
N ASN A 80 -13.06 -0.93 -15.70
CA ASN A 80 -14.37 -1.49 -16.04
C ASN A 80 -15.51 -0.70 -15.37
N ASN A 81 -15.21 0.11 -14.36
CA ASN A 81 -16.16 1.04 -13.75
C ASN A 81 -16.07 2.40 -14.48
N PRO A 82 -17.16 2.87 -15.13
CA PRO A 82 -17.14 4.09 -15.94
C PRO A 82 -16.84 5.37 -15.16
N ASN A 83 -17.03 5.38 -13.84
CA ASN A 83 -16.77 6.55 -12.98
C ASN A 83 -15.43 6.43 -12.23
N SER A 84 -14.56 5.52 -12.66
CA SER A 84 -13.30 5.19 -12.01
C SER A 84 -12.14 5.30 -12.99
N VAL A 85 -10.99 5.75 -12.48
CA VAL A 85 -9.71 5.70 -13.18
C VAL A 85 -8.84 4.64 -12.54
N GLY A 86 -8.30 3.73 -13.35
CA GLY A 86 -7.29 2.77 -12.91
C GLY A 86 -5.95 3.45 -12.71
N ILE A 87 -5.43 3.41 -11.48
CA ILE A 87 -4.15 4.01 -11.11
C ILE A 87 -3.17 2.94 -10.66
N LEU A 88 -1.93 3.06 -11.12
CA LEU A 88 -0.78 2.30 -10.65
C LEU A 88 0.14 3.24 -9.87
N PHE A 89 0.14 3.13 -8.56
CA PHE A 89 1.11 3.79 -7.70
C PHE A 89 2.47 3.09 -7.83
N VAL A 90 3.51 3.89 -8.09
CA VAL A 90 4.91 3.48 -8.05
C VAL A 90 5.52 4.15 -6.83
N MET A 91 5.87 3.37 -5.82
CA MET A 91 6.35 3.88 -4.54
C MET A 91 7.78 3.39 -4.33
N THR A 92 8.64 4.28 -3.85
CA THR A 92 9.99 3.92 -3.40
C THR A 92 9.98 3.93 -1.88
N ILE A 93 10.25 2.78 -1.28
CA ILE A 93 10.41 2.65 0.16
C ILE A 93 11.87 2.88 0.51
N ASP A 94 12.09 3.68 1.55
CA ASP A 94 13.39 3.86 2.20
C ASP A 94 13.26 3.34 3.64
N THR A 95 13.91 2.21 3.91
CA THR A 95 13.76 1.52 5.20
C THR A 95 14.34 2.33 6.36
N ALA A 96 15.33 3.20 6.10
CA ALA A 96 15.89 4.07 7.14
C ALA A 96 14.85 5.11 7.60
N ILE A 97 13.97 5.56 6.70
CA ILE A 97 12.85 6.45 7.07
C ILE A 97 11.83 5.66 7.88
N CYS A 98 11.42 4.48 7.39
CA CYS A 98 10.41 3.64 8.05
C CYS A 98 10.80 3.24 9.49
N ILE A 99 12.08 2.92 9.72
CA ILE A 99 12.60 2.60 11.06
C ILE A 99 12.49 3.83 11.99
N LYS A 100 12.83 5.03 11.50
CA LYS A 100 12.75 6.27 12.28
C LYS A 100 11.30 6.69 12.57
N SER A 101 10.38 6.41 11.65
CA SER A 101 8.96 6.77 11.77
C SER A 101 8.10 5.68 12.43
N SER A 102 8.72 4.61 12.95
CA SER A 102 8.01 3.46 13.54
C SER A 102 6.89 2.93 12.65
N THR A 103 7.14 2.87 11.34
CA THR A 103 6.16 2.41 10.34
C THR A 103 6.44 0.96 9.97
N PRO A 104 5.79 -0.02 10.61
CA PRO A 104 6.05 -1.42 10.34
C PRO A 104 5.55 -1.79 8.96
N PHE A 105 6.32 -2.63 8.28
CA PHE A 105 5.94 -3.28 7.03
C PHE A 105 6.53 -4.69 7.01
N ALA A 106 5.86 -5.59 6.30
CA ALA A 106 6.32 -6.96 6.16
C ALA A 106 6.14 -7.42 4.72
N GLU A 107 7.12 -8.16 4.22
CA GLU A 107 6.93 -8.97 3.03
C GLU A 107 6.23 -10.25 3.44
N VAL A 108 5.02 -10.45 2.92
CA VAL A 108 4.23 -11.66 3.16
C VAL A 108 4.50 -12.59 1.99
N SER A 109 5.49 -13.48 2.15
CA SER A 109 5.66 -14.60 1.22
C SER A 109 4.48 -15.56 1.37
N LYS A 110 4.09 -16.22 0.27
CA LYS A 110 3.19 -17.37 0.32
C LYS A 110 3.85 -18.57 1.00
#